data_AF-A0A255U8A6-F1
#
_entry.id   AF-A0A255U8A6-F1
#
_cell.length_a   1.000
_cell.length_b   1.000
_cell.length_c   1.000
_cell.angle_alpha   90.00
_cell.angle_beta   90.00
_cell.angle_gamma   90.00
#
_symmetry.space_group_name_H-M   'P 1'
#
loop_
_entity.id
_entity.type
_entity.pdbx_description
1 polymer ?
#
loop_
_entity_poly.entity_id
_entity_poly.type
_entity_poly.pdbx_seq_one_letter_code
_entity_poly.pdbx_strand_id
1 'polypeptide(L)'
;MLAINGGVRLWYIEGITNMRFGKYRLFSEVQTLDMDPYNGDAYIFMSKDRRVLKIIRYKNHKRVLYDITYEKGYKFMKPVMKNHEVVYDLDF
;
A
#
# COMPACT_ATOMS: atom_id res chain seq x y z
N MET A 1 3.94 -5.26 14.73
CA MET A 1 4.95 -5.27 13.64
C MET A 1 4.33 -5.70 12.33
N LEU A 2 4.70 -5.06 11.22
CA LEU A 2 4.47 -5.53 9.85
C LEU A 2 5.49 -6.65 9.57
N ALA A 3 5.16 -7.88 9.98
CA ALA A 3 6.02 -9.04 9.71
C ALA A 3 5.82 -9.47 8.25
N ILE A 4 6.65 -8.94 7.36
CA ILE A 4 6.79 -9.39 5.97
C ILE A 4 7.85 -10.49 5.99
N ASN A 5 7.42 -11.73 5.74
CA ASN A 5 8.34 -12.82 5.45
C ASN A 5 8.49 -12.95 3.93
N GLY A 6 9.51 -13.66 3.45
CA GLY A 6 9.80 -13.80 2.01
C GLY A 6 8.67 -14.40 1.17
N GLY A 7 7.63 -14.96 1.79
CA GLY A 7 6.45 -15.49 1.10
C GLY A 7 5.30 -14.49 0.90
N VAL A 8 5.39 -13.26 1.43
CA VAL A 8 4.36 -12.23 1.26
C VAL A 8 4.72 -11.35 0.08
N ARG A 9 3.83 -11.28 -0.92
CA ARG A 9 4.00 -10.31 -2.01
C ARG A 9 3.48 -8.95 -1.58
N LEU A 10 4.10 -7.91 -2.11
CA LEU A 10 3.74 -6.53 -1.88
C LEU A 10 3.20 -5.94 -3.18
N TRP A 11 1.97 -5.46 -3.13
CA TRP A 11 1.28 -4.86 -4.27
C TRP A 11 1.12 -3.37 -4.02
N TYR A 12 1.74 -2.55 -4.87
CA TYR A 12 1.47 -1.12 -4.89
C TYR A 12 0.22 -0.85 -5.71
N ILE A 13 -0.79 -0.25 -5.09
CA ILE A 13 -2.06 0.09 -5.74
C ILE A 13 -2.05 1.56 -6.15
N GLU A 14 -1.89 1.80 -7.44
CA GLU A 14 -1.93 3.13 -8.04
C GLU A 14 -3.37 3.68 -8.10
N GLY A 15 -3.52 5.00 -8.07
CA GLY A 15 -4.82 5.69 -8.25
C GLY A 15 -5.64 5.87 -6.97
N ILE A 16 -5.39 5.09 -5.93
CA ILE A 16 -6.14 5.18 -4.67
C ILE A 16 -5.38 6.02 -3.66
N THR A 17 -5.61 7.33 -3.72
CA THR A 17 -4.87 8.31 -2.91
C THR A 17 -5.69 8.91 -1.76
N ASN A 18 -6.97 8.53 -1.61
CA ASN A 18 -7.82 9.04 -0.54
C ASN A 18 -7.52 8.32 0.78
N MET A 19 -6.63 8.91 1.57
CA MET A 19 -6.17 8.33 2.84
C MET A 19 -7.17 8.46 4.00
N ARG A 20 -8.38 8.96 3.76
CA ARG A 20 -9.49 8.86 4.74
C ARG A 20 -10.10 7.46 4.77
N PHE A 21 -9.80 6.63 3.77
CA PHE A 21 -10.31 5.26 3.71
C PHE A 21 -9.71 4.40 4.82
N GLY A 22 -10.60 3.87 5.66
CA GLY A 22 -10.27 2.86 6.66
C GLY A 22 -10.17 1.45 6.06
N LYS A 23 -9.80 0.48 6.90
CA LYS A 23 -9.50 -0.89 6.47
C LYS A 23 -10.55 -1.52 5.56
N TYR A 24 -11.84 -1.39 5.88
CA TYR A 24 -12.90 -2.06 5.12
C TYR A 24 -13.05 -1.49 3.72
N ARG A 25 -12.94 -0.16 3.58
CA ARG A 25 -12.99 0.48 2.27
C ARG A 25 -11.78 0.08 1.42
N LEU A 26 -10.57 0.12 1.99
CA LEU A 26 -9.36 -0.27 1.26
C LEU A 26 -9.38 -1.75 0.83
N PHE A 27 -9.92 -2.66 1.63
CA PHE A 27 -10.17 -4.04 1.20
C PHE A 27 -11.14 -4.09 0.01
N SER A 28 -12.24 -3.35 0.08
CA SER A 28 -13.20 -3.28 -1.02
C SER A 28 -12.58 -2.74 -2.30
N GLU A 29 -11.70 -1.74 -2.22
CA GLU A 29 -11.00 -1.20 -3.38
C GLU A 29 -10.12 -2.26 -4.06
N VAL A 30 -9.41 -3.10 -3.30
CA VAL A 30 -8.62 -4.20 -3.88
C VAL A 30 -9.53 -5.19 -4.61
N GLN A 31 -10.71 -5.49 -4.07
CA GLN A 31 -11.69 -6.34 -4.73
C GLN A 31 -12.23 -5.73 -6.03
N THR A 32 -12.37 -4.41 -6.12
CA THR A 32 -12.81 -3.74 -7.37
C THR A 32 -11.76 -3.78 -8.48
N LEU A 33 -10.52 -4.16 -8.14
CA LEU A 33 -9.43 -4.40 -9.09
C LEU A 33 -9.29 -5.88 -9.46
N ASP A 34 -10.31 -6.71 -9.17
CA ASP A 34 -10.31 -8.16 -9.37
C ASP A 34 -9.17 -8.92 -8.65
N MET A 35 -8.66 -8.34 -7.56
CA MET A 35 -7.66 -8.95 -6.69
C MET A 35 -8.29 -9.50 -5.40
N ASP A 36 -7.68 -10.51 -4.81
CA ASP A 36 -8.13 -11.09 -3.52
C ASP A 36 -7.35 -10.49 -2.33
N PRO A 37 -7.92 -9.54 -1.55
CA PRO A 37 -7.24 -8.98 -0.37
C PRO A 37 -7.15 -9.96 0.81
N TYR A 38 -7.75 -11.16 0.71
CA TYR A 38 -7.74 -12.20 1.74
C TYR A 38 -6.66 -13.27 1.52
N ASN A 39 -5.96 -13.23 0.39
CA ASN A 39 -4.93 -14.20 0.01
C ASN A 39 -3.67 -14.21 0.91
N GLY A 40 -3.54 -13.23 1.81
CA GLY A 40 -2.41 -13.12 2.74
C GLY A 40 -1.30 -12.15 2.32
N ASP A 41 -1.35 -11.63 1.09
CA ASP A 41 -0.46 -10.60 0.57
C ASP A 41 -0.75 -9.23 1.21
N ALA A 42 0.17 -8.29 1.03
CA ALA A 42 0.00 -6.92 1.49
C ALA A 42 -0.20 -5.95 0.33
N TYR A 43 -1.12 -5.01 0.52
CA TYR A 43 -1.51 -4.02 -0.48
C TYR A 43 -1.21 -2.63 0.06
N ILE A 44 -0.46 -1.86 -0.70
CA ILE A 44 0.14 -0.58 -0.31
C ILE A 44 -0.56 0.53 -1.09
N PHE A 45 -1.02 1.54 -0.36
CA PHE A 45 -1.62 2.75 -0.89
C PHE A 45 -0.82 3.96 -0.41
N MET A 46 -0.73 4.99 -1.24
CA MET A 46 0.07 6.18 -0.97
C MET A 46 -0.73 7.45 -1.28
N SER A 47 -0.64 8.46 -0.41
CA SER A 47 -1.21 9.77 -0.68
C SER A 47 -0.54 10.46 -1.87
N LYS A 48 -1.22 11.43 -2.49
CA LYS A 48 -0.68 12.21 -3.62
C LYS A 48 0.62 12.95 -3.27
N ASP A 49 0.69 13.51 -2.07
CA ASP A 49 1.88 14.20 -1.56
C ASP A 49 2.96 13.24 -1.05
N ARG A 50 2.71 11.92 -1.13
CA ARG A 50 3.59 10.84 -0.67
C ARG A 50 3.96 10.93 0.80
N ARG A 51 3.16 11.60 1.64
CA ARG A 51 3.41 11.69 3.08
C ARG A 51 2.74 10.61 3.90
N VAL A 52 1.66 10.01 3.38
CA VAL A 52 0.89 8.97 4.07
C VAL A 52 0.95 7.70 3.25
N LEU A 53 1.25 6.59 3.92
CA LEU A 53 1.29 5.26 3.37
C LEU A 53 0.40 4.36 4.22
N LYS A 54 -0.55 3.68 3.56
CA LYS A 54 -1.40 2.68 4.21
C LYS A 54 -1.09 1.31 3.64
N ILE A 55 -0.99 0.32 4.54
CA ILE A 55 -0.79 -1.07 4.14
C ILE A 55 -1.92 -1.89 4.75
N ILE A 56 -2.66 -2.59 3.90
CA ILE A 56 -3.62 -3.59 4.37
C ILE A 56 -3.08 -4.99 4.17
N ARG A 57 -3.50 -5.90 5.05
CA ARG A 57 -3.21 -7.32 4.93
C ARG A 57 -4.26 -8.14 5.66
N TYR A 58 -4.64 -9.27 5.09
CA TYR A 58 -5.37 -10.30 5.83
C TYR A 58 -4.39 -11.31 6.43
N LYS A 59 -4.45 -11.54 7.74
CA LYS A 59 -3.59 -12.53 8.42
C LYS A 59 -4.30 -13.07 9.64
N ASN A 60 -4.23 -14.39 9.86
CA ASN A 60 -4.78 -15.06 11.04
C ASN A 60 -6.26 -14.67 11.27
N HIS A 61 -7.06 -14.68 10.20
CA HIS A 61 -8.47 -14.28 10.19
C HIS A 61 -8.75 -12.80 10.56
N LYS A 62 -7.73 -11.94 10.50
CA LYS A 62 -7.83 -10.51 10.85
C LYS A 62 -7.51 -9.64 9.65
N ARG A 63 -8.33 -8.59 9.46
CA ARG A 63 -8.03 -7.46 8.58
C ARG A 63 -7.13 -6.49 9.34
N VAL A 64 -5.89 -6.35 8.91
CA VAL A 64 -4.89 -5.45 9.49
C VAL A 64 -4.72 -4.23 8.61
N LEU A 65 -4.59 -3.05 9.23
CA LEU A 65 -4.22 -1.80 8.58
C LEU A 65 -3.03 -1.20 9.33
N TYR A 66 -1.98 -0.89 8.60
CA TYR A 66 -0.88 -0.04 9.06
C TYR A 66 -1.07 1.33 8.44
N ASP A 67 -0.99 2.37 9.26
CA ASP A 67 -1.13 3.76 8.87
C ASP A 67 0.15 4.49 9.26
N ILE A 68 0.92 4.89 8.25
CA ILE A 68 2.25 5.46 8.45
C ILE A 68 2.24 6.84 7.81
N THR A 69 2.56 7.85 8.61
CA THR A 69 2.62 9.23 8.15
C THR A 69 4.01 9.79 8.45
N TYR A 70 4.61 10.39 7.44
CA TYR A 70 5.82 11.19 7.62
C TYR A 70 5.48 12.57 8.17
N GLU A 71 6.35 13.05 9.06
CA GLU A 71 6.35 14.44 9.49
C GLU A 71 6.62 15.40 8.34
N LYS A 72 6.35 16.68 8.57
CA LYS A 72 6.53 17.72 7.55
C LYS A 72 8.00 17.74 7.07
N GLY A 73 8.19 17.83 5.76
CA GLY A 73 9.52 17.85 5.13
C GLY A 73 10.01 16.49 4.63
N TYR A 74 9.30 15.39 4.96
CA TYR A 74 9.63 14.04 4.48
C TYR A 74 8.51 13.47 3.62
N LYS A 75 8.89 12.64 2.65
CA LYS A 75 7.98 11.96 1.72
C LYS A 75 8.52 10.56 1.37
N PHE A 76 7.63 9.61 1.11
CA PHE A 76 7.98 8.28 0.61
C PHE A 76 8.49 8.36 -0.83
N MET A 77 9.38 7.44 -1.19
CA MET A 77 9.82 7.27 -2.58
C MET A 77 8.63 6.84 -3.45
N LYS A 78 8.56 7.37 -4.67
CA LYS A 78 7.51 6.99 -5.61
C LYS A 78 7.98 5.77 -6.40
N PRO A 79 7.23 4.65 -6.39
CA PRO A 79 7.45 3.59 -7.36
C PRO A 79 7.02 4.10 -8.74
N VAL A 80 7.87 3.91 -9.74
CA VAL A 80 7.63 4.30 -11.14
C VAL A 80 7.87 3.08 -12.01
N MET A 81 7.02 2.85 -13.00
CA MET A 81 7.22 1.78 -13.97
C MET A 81 8.07 2.29 -15.12
N LYS A 82 9.20 1.63 -15.40
CA LYS A 82 10.02 1.87 -16.59
C LYS A 82 10.33 0.54 -17.25
N ASN A 83 9.99 0.40 -18.52
CA ASN A 83 10.22 -0.84 -19.29
C ASN A 83 9.65 -2.11 -18.61
N HIS A 84 8.47 -2.01 -17.98
CA HIS A 84 7.84 -3.08 -17.19
C HIS A 84 8.55 -3.48 -15.89
N GLU A 85 9.57 -2.72 -15.47
CA GLU A 85 10.22 -2.89 -14.18
C GLU A 85 9.83 -1.76 -13.22
N VAL A 86 9.66 -2.11 -11.94
CA VAL A 86 9.49 -1.12 -10.88
C VAL A 86 10.86 -0.50 -10.61
N VAL A 87 10.99 0.79 -10.91
CA VAL A 87 12.10 1.63 -10.49
C VAL A 87 11.61 2.60 -9.41
N TYR A 88 12.53 3.11 -8.59
CA TYR A 88 12.17 4.09 -7.57
C TYR A 88 12.71 5.46 -7.93
N ASP A 89 11.84 6.45 -7.90
CA ASP A 89 12.21 7.83 -8.19
C ASP A 89 12.66 8.54 -6.90
N LEU A 90 13.95 8.88 -6.87
CA LEU A 90 14.58 9.69 -5.83
C LEU A 90 14.36 11.17 -6.17
N ASP A 91 13.18 11.63 -5.80
CA ASP A 91 12.79 13.02 -5.98
C ASP A 91 13.15 13.75 -4.68
N PHE A 92 14.28 14.45 -4.63
CA PHE A 92 14.73 15.21 -3.46
C PHE A 92 13.86 16.48 -3.32
#